data_AF-A0A4U9VAA6-F1
#
_entry.id   AF-A0A4U9VAA6-F1
#
_cell.length_a   1.000
_cell.length_b   1.000
_cell.length_c   1.000
_cell.angle_alpha   90.00
_cell.angle_beta   90.00
_cell.angle_gamma   90.00
#
_symmetry.space_group_name_H-M   'P 1'
#
loop_
_entity.id
_entity.type
_entity.pdbx_description
1 polymer ?
#
loop_
_entity_poly.entity_id
_entity_poly.type
_entity_poly.pdbx_seq_one_letter_code
_entity_poly.pdbx_strand_id
1 'polypeptide(L)'
;MKVLYQDEHLIAVNKPSGWLVHRSWLDRHETRFVMQTVRDQIGQHVFTVHRLDRPTSGVLLMALSSDVARLLSQQFELHQVQKTYHAVVRGLCFRGRHR
;
A
#
# COMPACT_ATOMS: atom_id res chain seq x y z
N MET A 1 -12.73 2.18 4.94
CA MET A 1 -11.40 1.57 5.18
C MET A 1 -10.92 1.98 6.57
N LYS A 2 -10.23 1.10 7.32
CA LYS A 2 -9.65 1.52 8.60
C LYS A 2 -8.44 2.42 8.35
N VAL A 3 -8.52 3.68 8.78
CA VAL A 3 -7.39 4.61 8.79
C VAL A 3 -6.53 4.32 10.02
N LEU A 4 -5.23 4.19 9.81
CA LEU A 4 -4.23 3.97 10.86
C LEU A 4 -3.55 5.27 11.26
N TYR A 5 -3.38 6.17 10.29
CA TYR A 5 -2.77 7.49 10.46
C TYR A 5 -3.22 8.42 9.34
N GLN A 6 -3.37 9.71 9.64
CA GLN A 6 -3.63 10.76 8.65
C GLN A 6 -3.10 12.09 9.18
N ASP A 7 -2.35 12.80 8.34
CA ASP A 7 -1.96 14.19 8.56
C ASP A 7 -2.31 15.05 7.32
N GLU A 8 -1.71 16.23 7.18
CA GLU A 8 -1.91 17.14 6.06
C GLU A 8 -1.25 16.68 4.73
N HIS A 9 -0.34 15.70 4.79
CA HIS A 9 0.50 15.29 3.67
C HIS A 9 0.22 13.85 3.20
N LEU A 10 -0.11 12.93 4.11
CA LEU A 10 -0.24 11.52 3.84
C LEU A 10 -1.32 10.83 4.69
N ILE A 11 -1.67 9.63 4.25
CA ILE A 11 -2.63 8.77 4.92
C ILE A 11 -2.16 7.32 4.87
N ALA A 12 -2.20 6.64 6.01
CA ALA A 12 -1.93 5.21 6.11
C ALA A 12 -3.24 4.47 6.43
N VAL A 13 -3.56 3.46 5.64
CA VAL A 13 -4.76 2.64 5.82
C VAL A 13 -4.42 1.16 5.96
N ASN A 14 -5.26 0.42 6.68
CA ASN A 14 -5.17 -1.03 6.72
C ASN A 14 -5.91 -1.62 5.52
N LYS A 15 -5.16 -2.03 4.49
CA LYS A 15 -5.71 -2.72 3.32
C LYS A 15 -6.07 -4.16 3.68
N PRO A 16 -7.33 -4.59 3.52
CA PRO A 16 -7.69 -6.00 3.65
C PRO A 16 -7.11 -6.85 2.50
N SER A 17 -6.98 -8.15 2.76
CA SER A 17 -6.67 -9.13 1.71
C SER A 17 -7.82 -9.21 0.70
N GLY A 18 -7.51 -9.50 -0.55
CA GLY A 18 -8.45 -9.61 -1.66
C GLY A 18 -8.71 -8.30 -2.42
N TRP A 19 -8.29 -7.15 -1.87
CA TRP A 19 -8.53 -5.83 -2.47
C TRP A 19 -7.39 -5.36 -3.36
N LEU A 20 -7.75 -4.77 -4.50
CA LEU A 20 -6.82 -4.10 -5.40
C LEU A 20 -6.52 -2.68 -4.91
N VAL A 21 -5.27 -2.23 -5.10
CA VAL A 21 -4.86 -0.86 -4.76
C VAL A 21 -5.50 0.15 -5.72
N HIS A 22 -5.35 -0.08 -7.03
CA HIS A 22 -5.90 0.73 -8.11
C HIS A 22 -6.56 -0.19 -9.16
N ARG A 23 -7.36 0.41 -10.07
CA ARG A 23 -8.01 -0.32 -11.16
C ARG A 23 -6.96 -0.92 -12.09
N SER A 24 -7.05 -2.22 -12.36
CA SER A 24 -6.27 -2.90 -13.39
C SER A 24 -7.19 -3.33 -14.52
N TRP A 25 -6.71 -3.19 -15.77
CA TRP A 25 -7.43 -3.59 -16.97
C TRP A 25 -7.80 -5.09 -17.00
N LEU A 26 -7.05 -5.92 -16.26
CA LEU A 26 -7.30 -7.37 -16.18
C LEU A 26 -8.54 -7.72 -15.35
N ASP A 27 -8.97 -6.87 -14.42
CA ASP A 27 -10.00 -7.19 -13.43
C ASP A 27 -11.28 -6.37 -13.65
N ARG A 28 -11.91 -6.51 -14.84
CA ARG A 28 -13.11 -5.72 -15.24
C ARG A 28 -14.32 -5.86 -14.30
N HIS A 29 -14.40 -6.95 -13.54
CA HIS A 29 -15.50 -7.22 -12.62
C HIS A 29 -15.20 -6.84 -11.17
N GLU A 30 -13.97 -6.43 -10.86
CA GLU A 30 -13.63 -6.00 -9.51
C GLU A 30 -14.15 -4.58 -9.26
N THR A 31 -14.75 -4.37 -8.08
CA THR A 31 -15.37 -3.10 -7.70
C THR A 31 -14.73 -2.51 -6.45
N ARG A 32 -13.88 -3.28 -5.76
CA ARG A 32 -13.27 -2.91 -4.48
C ARG A 32 -11.84 -2.43 -4.67
N PHE A 33 -11.67 -1.10 -4.71
CA PHE A 33 -10.37 -0.46 -4.90
C PHE A 33 -10.03 0.45 -3.72
N VAL A 34 -8.84 0.27 -3.16
CA VAL A 34 -8.38 1.06 -2.00
C VAL A 34 -8.38 2.55 -2.31
N MET A 35 -7.81 2.96 -3.45
CA MET A 35 -7.75 4.37 -3.84
C MET A 35 -9.13 5.01 -3.88
N GLN A 36 -10.10 4.36 -4.54
CA GLN A 36 -11.45 4.89 -4.67
C GLN A 36 -12.12 4.97 -3.30
N THR A 37 -12.07 3.90 -2.51
CA THR A 37 -12.68 3.87 -1.17
C THR A 37 -12.09 4.91 -0.24
N VAL A 38 -10.77 5.12 -0.25
CA VAL A 38 -10.15 6.11 0.63
C VAL A 38 -10.44 7.52 0.15
N ARG A 39 -10.32 7.79 -1.16
CA ARG A 39 -10.72 9.07 -1.75
C ARG A 39 -12.14 9.46 -1.37
N ASP A 40 -13.09 8.54 -1.57
CA ASP A 40 -14.51 8.78 -1.30
C ASP A 40 -14.76 8.93 0.22
N GLN A 41 -13.97 8.26 1.08
CA GLN A 41 -14.05 8.36 2.54
C GLN A 41 -13.54 9.70 3.09
N ILE A 42 -12.48 10.27 2.51
CA ILE A 42 -11.89 11.55 2.98
C ILE A 42 -12.34 12.76 2.16
N GLY A 43 -13.08 12.55 1.06
CA GLY A 43 -13.52 13.62 0.18
C GLY A 43 -12.40 14.31 -0.62
N GLN A 44 -11.22 13.70 -0.71
CA GLN A 44 -10.02 14.28 -1.31
C GLN A 44 -9.28 13.24 -2.15
N HIS A 45 -8.65 13.69 -3.25
CA HIS A 45 -7.82 12.84 -4.09
C HIS A 45 -6.62 12.28 -3.31
N VAL A 46 -6.30 11.00 -3.54
CA VAL A 46 -5.13 10.33 -2.94
C VAL A 46 -4.23 9.78 -4.04
N PHE A 47 -2.93 9.74 -3.76
CA PHE A 47 -1.91 9.27 -4.69
C PHE A 47 -1.21 8.04 -4.13
N THR A 48 -1.03 7.02 -4.98
CA THR A 48 -0.29 5.82 -4.58
C THR A 48 1.20 6.04 -4.76
N VAL A 49 1.97 5.61 -3.77
CA VAL A 49 3.45 5.71 -3.76
C VAL A 49 4.10 4.32 -3.68
N HIS A 50 3.32 3.31 -3.30
CA HIS A 50 3.65 1.89 -3.39
C HIS A 50 2.37 1.07 -3.55
N ARG A 51 2.53 -0.25 -3.77
CA ARG A 51 1.40 -1.19 -3.84
C ARG A 51 1.63 -2.37 -2.90
N LEU A 52 0.52 -2.95 -2.45
CA LEU A 52 0.44 -4.28 -1.87
C LEU A 52 -0.32 -5.16 -2.86
N ASP A 53 0.12 -6.40 -3.05
CA ASP A 53 -0.58 -7.33 -3.93
C ASP A 53 -1.99 -7.63 -3.39
N ARG A 54 -2.86 -8.10 -4.29
CA ARG A 54 -4.26 -8.41 -3.97
C ARG A 54 -4.40 -9.32 -2.73
N PRO A 55 -3.69 -10.46 -2.61
CA PRO A 55 -3.82 -11.33 -1.44
C PRO A 55 -3.14 -10.77 -0.18
N THR A 56 -2.28 -9.76 -0.29
CA THR A 56 -1.55 -9.20 0.85
C THR A 56 -2.42 -8.22 1.63
N SER A 57 -2.59 -8.41 2.93
CA SER A 57 -3.15 -7.40 3.82
C SER A 57 -2.05 -6.55 4.46
N GLY A 58 -2.42 -5.41 5.04
CA GLY A 58 -1.52 -4.61 5.86
C GLY A 58 -1.53 -3.12 5.51
N VAL A 59 -0.47 -2.43 5.94
CA VAL A 59 -0.38 -0.97 5.84
C VAL A 59 -0.13 -0.56 4.38
N LEU A 60 -1.01 0.29 3.85
CA LEU A 60 -0.82 0.99 2.58
C LEU A 60 -0.74 2.49 2.87
N LEU A 61 0.40 3.09 2.50
CA LEU A 61 0.64 4.53 2.57
C LEU A 61 0.26 5.18 1.24
N MET A 62 -0.43 6.31 1.33
CA MET A 62 -0.80 7.14 0.18
C MET A 62 -0.53 8.61 0.51
N ALA A 63 -0.19 9.39 -0.51
CA ALA A 63 0.00 10.83 -0.39
C ALA A 63 -1.32 11.59 -0.66
N LEU A 64 -1.43 12.79 -0.09
CA LEU A 64 -2.57 13.69 -0.23
C LEU A 64 -2.34 14.81 -1.27
N SER A 65 -1.12 14.91 -1.81
CA SER A 65 -0.76 15.79 -2.92
C SER A 65 0.22 15.11 -3.88
N SER A 66 0.33 15.62 -5.11
CA SER A 66 1.27 15.11 -6.13
C SER A 66 2.73 15.33 -5.73
N ASP A 67 3.04 16.43 -5.05
CA ASP A 67 4.40 16.74 -4.61
C ASP A 67 4.88 15.77 -3.53
N VAL A 68 4.02 15.50 -2.53
CA VAL A 68 4.31 14.50 -1.50
C VAL A 68 4.40 13.11 -2.12
N ALA A 69 3.55 12.80 -3.11
CA ALA A 69 3.62 11.52 -3.83
C ALA A 69 4.97 11.32 -4.50
N ARG A 70 5.49 12.34 -5.19
CA ARG A 70 6.81 12.31 -5.84
C ARG A 70 7.93 12.06 -4.83
N LEU A 71 7.92 12.80 -3.71
CA LEU A 71 8.94 12.66 -2.66
C LEU A 71 8.91 11.26 -2.03
N LEU A 72 7.72 10.76 -1.69
CA LEU A 72 7.57 9.42 -1.11
C LEU A 72 7.98 8.33 -2.11
N SER A 73 7.53 8.41 -3.38
CA SER A 73 7.94 7.45 -4.41
C SER A 73 9.45 7.38 -4.55
N GLN A 74 10.14 8.53 -4.52
CA GLN A 74 11.61 8.57 -4.52
C GLN A 74 12.21 7.86 -3.29
N GLN A 75 11.65 8.03 -2.09
CA GLN A 75 12.12 7.31 -0.89
C GLN A 75 11.90 5.78 -1.01
N PHE A 76 10.79 5.35 -1.62
CA PHE A 76 10.53 3.94 -1.90
C PHE A 76 11.53 3.36 -2.92
N GLU A 77 11.83 4.11 -3.98
CA GLU A 77 12.82 3.75 -5.01
C GLU A 77 14.25 3.69 -4.44
N LEU A 78 14.61 4.64 -3.59
CA LEU A 78 15.93 4.70 -2.92
C LEU A 78 16.05 3.74 -1.72
N HIS A 79 15.06 2.87 -1.48
CA HIS A 79 15.03 1.93 -0.36
C HIS A 79 15.21 2.58 1.03
N GLN A 80 14.79 3.83 1.19
CA GLN A 80 14.86 4.58 2.45
C GLN A 80 13.71 4.23 3.40
N VAL A 81 12.66 3.56 2.89
CA VAL A 81 11.50 3.11 3.65
C VAL A 81 11.71 1.68 4.14
N GLN A 82 11.69 1.49 5.47
CA GLN A 82 11.71 0.16 6.07
C GLN A 82 10.31 -0.47 6.06
N LYS A 83 10.21 -1.68 5.50
CA LYS A 83 8.96 -2.44 5.42
C LYS A 83 9.14 -3.78 6.13
N THR A 84 8.24 -4.08 7.07
CA THR A 84 8.20 -5.38 7.75
C THR A 84 6.95 -6.13 7.34
N TYR A 85 7.13 -7.39 6.94
CA TYR A 85 6.05 -8.29 6.57
C TYR A 85 6.07 -9.51 7.48
N HIS A 86 4.90 -9.86 8.01
CA HIS A 86 4.70 -11.14 8.69
C HIS A 86 4.07 -12.12 7.71
N ALA A 87 4.69 -13.29 7.56
CA ALA A 87 4.23 -14.34 6.68
C ALA A 87 4.40 -15.70 7.36
N VAL A 88 3.46 -16.61 7.09
CA VAL A 88 3.58 -18.03 7.39
C VAL A 88 3.93 -18.73 6.09
N VAL A 89 5.01 -19.51 6.09
CA VAL A 89 5.50 -20.22 4.91
C VAL A 89 5.45 -21.72 5.15
N ARG A 90 5.36 -22.49 4.05
CA ARG A 90 5.47 -23.95 4.09
C ARG A 90 6.90 -24.37 3.75
N GLY A 91 7.50 -25.22 4.58
CA GLY A 91 8.87 -25.73 4.39
C GLY A 91 9.86 -25.23 5.46
N LEU A 92 11.13 -25.56 5.30
CA LEU A 92 12.21 -25.17 6.21
C LEU A 92 12.86 -23.86 5.72
N CYS A 93 12.80 -22.82 6.54
CA CYS A 93 13.55 -21.59 6.29
C CYS A 93 14.95 -21.74 6.88
N PHE A 94 15.91 -22.16 6.06
CA PHE A 94 17.31 -22.20 6.47
C PHE A 94 17.84 -20.77 6.56
N ARG A 95 18.27 -20.33 7.75
CA ARG A 95 19.10 -19.13 7.89
C ARG A 95 20.43 -19.40 7.20
N GLY A 96 20.64 -18.84 6.02
CA GLY A 96 21.94 -18.87 5.37
C GLY A 96 23.00 -18.26 6.30
N ARG A 97 24.04 -19.04 6.63
CA ARG A 97 25.31 -18.46 7.08
C ARG A 97 25.89 -17.75 5.86
N HIS A 98 25.82 -16.42 5.84
CA HIS A 98 26.70 -15.64 4.98
C HIS A 98 28.14 -16.01 5.37
N ARG A 99 28.87 -16.62 4.44
CA ARG A 99 30.34 -16.60 4.42
C ARG A 99 30.78 -15.37 3.65
#